data_AF-A0A382ZRX5-F1
#
_entry.id   AF-A0A382ZRX5-F1
#
_cell.length_a   1.000
_cell.length_b   1.000
_cell.length_c   1.000
_cell.angle_alpha   90.00
_cell.angle_beta   90.00
_cell.angle_gamma   90.00
#
_symmetry.space_group_name_H-M   'P 1'
#
loop_
_entity.id
_entity.type
_entity.pdbx_description
1 polymer ?
#
loop_
_entity_poly.entity_id
_entity_poly.type
_entity_poly.pdbx_seq_one_letter_code
_entity_poly.pdbx_strand_id
1 'polypeptide(L)'
;MPSLLIALTTQAQRHEFSRPLMGMAFRIVVYAEDEAMAKRASEAAFGRVAVLNKIMSDYEPESELNKLSDLAGSGQAVPVSPELFRVLDRAQALAA
;
A
#
# COMPACT_ATOMS: atom_id res chain seq x y z
N MET A 1 -42.64 -14.79 -30.64
CA MET A 1 -42.45 -13.77 -29.58
C MET A 1 -40.94 -13.58 -29.43
N PRO A 2 -40.32 -12.47 -29.88
CA PRO A 2 -38.89 -12.32 -29.68
C PRO A 2 -38.65 -11.97 -28.21
N SER A 3 -37.96 -12.86 -27.49
CA SER A 3 -37.47 -12.60 -26.14
C SER A 3 -36.41 -11.51 -26.21
N LEU A 4 -36.72 -10.35 -25.64
CA LEU A 4 -35.78 -9.25 -25.52
C LEU A 4 -34.74 -9.62 -24.45
N LEU A 5 -33.52 -9.96 -24.87
CA LEU A 5 -32.37 -10.07 -23.98
C LEU A 5 -31.92 -8.65 -23.61
N ILE A 6 -32.31 -8.18 -22.42
CA ILE A 6 -31.71 -6.98 -21.83
C ILE A 6 -30.35 -7.38 -21.30
N ALA A 7 -29.29 -6.98 -22.00
CA ALA A 7 -27.94 -7.02 -21.44
C ALA A 7 -27.86 -5.96 -20.32
N LEU A 8 -27.90 -6.40 -19.06
CA LEU A 8 -27.54 -5.56 -17.93
C LEU A 8 -26.04 -5.28 -18.01
N THR A 9 -25.65 -4.16 -18.61
CA THR A 9 -24.28 -3.67 -18.49
C THR A 9 -24.07 -3.26 -17.03
N THR A 10 -23.35 -4.08 -16.27
CA THR A 10 -22.87 -3.77 -14.92
C THR A 10 -21.84 -2.67 -15.01
N GLN A 11 -22.27 -1.42 -14.84
CA GLN A 11 -21.35 -0.29 -14.83
C GLN A 11 -20.64 -0.23 -13.50
N ALA A 12 -19.31 -0.26 -13.52
CA ALA A 12 -18.50 -0.13 -12.32
C ALA A 12 -18.80 1.20 -11.60
N GLN A 13 -19.21 1.10 -10.34
CA GLN A 13 -19.52 2.22 -9.47
C GLN A 13 -18.31 2.60 -8.63
N ARG A 14 -18.18 3.88 -8.29
CA ARG A 14 -17.08 4.40 -7.47
C ARG A 14 -17.34 4.11 -6.00
N HIS A 15 -16.45 3.36 -5.37
CA HIS A 15 -16.43 3.07 -3.93
C HIS A 15 -15.19 3.70 -3.31
N GLU A 16 -15.33 4.32 -2.13
CA GLU A 16 -14.24 5.01 -1.43
C GLU A 16 -14.11 4.50 0.00
N PHE A 17 -12.89 4.17 0.38
CA PHE A 17 -12.55 3.70 1.73
C PHE A 17 -11.37 4.51 2.25
N SER A 18 -11.37 4.84 3.54
CA SER A 18 -10.28 5.57 4.17
C SER A 18 -10.02 5.05 5.58
N ARG A 19 -8.75 4.96 5.96
CA ARG A 19 -8.29 4.58 7.31
C ARG A 19 -7.04 5.37 7.68
N PRO A 20 -6.81 5.66 8.98
CA PRO A 20 -5.55 6.25 9.41
C PRO A 20 -4.39 5.26 9.24
N LEU A 21 -3.43 5.59 8.39
CA LEU A 21 -2.20 4.84 8.14
C LEU A 21 -1.07 5.83 7.82
N MET A 22 0.18 5.51 8.19
CA MET A 22 1.34 6.37 7.91
C MET A 22 1.15 7.82 8.39
N GLY A 23 0.55 8.00 9.57
CA GLY A 23 0.35 9.32 10.18
C GLY A 23 -0.79 10.18 9.60
N MET A 24 -1.55 9.68 8.63
CA MET A 24 -2.60 10.45 7.96
C MET A 24 -3.73 9.58 7.39
N ALA A 25 -4.78 10.20 6.84
CA ALA A 25 -5.88 9.48 6.21
C ALA A 25 -5.43 8.87 4.87
N PHE A 26 -5.33 7.54 4.79
CA PHE A 26 -5.00 6.83 3.57
C PHE A 26 -6.27 6.43 2.84
N ARG A 27 -6.49 7.03 1.67
CA ARG A 27 -7.70 6.82 0.87
C ARG A 27 -7.47 5.86 -0.28
N ILE A 28 -8.38 4.91 -0.45
CA ILE A 28 -8.45 3.98 -1.57
C ILE A 28 -9.79 4.18 -2.29
N VAL A 29 -9.72 4.35 -3.60
CA VAL A 29 -10.89 4.47 -4.47
C VAL A 29 -10.90 3.28 -5.43
N VAL A 30 -11.97 2.50 -5.42
CA VAL A 30 -12.14 1.32 -6.27
C VAL A 30 -13.40 1.49 -7.11
N TYR A 31 -13.29 1.28 -8.41
CA TYR A 31 -14.45 1.17 -9.29
C TYR A 31 -14.80 -0.31 -9.44
N ALA A 32 -15.99 -0.71 -8.99
CA ALA A 32 -16.43 -2.11 -9.03
C ALA A 32 -17.95 -2.21 -9.21
N GLU A 33 -18.40 -3.35 -9.74
CA GLU A 33 -19.82 -3.63 -9.99
C GLU A 33 -20.63 -3.74 -8.68
N ASP A 34 -19.98 -4.23 -7.61
CA ASP A 34 -20.59 -4.35 -6.28
C ASP A 34 -19.65 -3.88 -5.16
N GLU A 35 -20.25 -3.41 -4.07
CA GLU A 35 -19.55 -2.87 -2.91
C GLU A 35 -18.71 -3.95 -2.19
N ALA A 36 -19.16 -5.20 -2.16
CA ALA A 36 -18.45 -6.27 -1.47
C ALA A 36 -17.11 -6.59 -2.14
N MET A 37 -17.07 -6.56 -3.48
CA MET A 37 -15.85 -6.65 -4.27
C MET A 37 -14.92 -5.47 -3.99
N ALA A 38 -15.44 -4.25 -4.01
CA ALA A 38 -14.66 -3.05 -3.72
C ALA A 38 -14.06 -3.07 -2.31
N LYS A 39 -14.84 -3.53 -1.32
CA LYS A 39 -14.43 -3.68 0.08
C LYS A 39 -13.31 -4.71 0.23
N ARG A 40 -13.45 -5.91 -0.36
CA ARG A 40 -12.41 -6.96 -0.32
C ARG A 40 -11.10 -6.47 -0.94
N ALA A 41 -11.16 -5.80 -2.09
CA ALA A 41 -9.98 -5.23 -2.75
C ALA A 41 -9.31 -4.16 -1.88
N SER A 42 -10.10 -3.28 -1.28
CA SER A 42 -9.59 -2.23 -0.39
C SER A 42 -8.98 -2.79 0.89
N GLU A 43 -9.57 -3.83 1.47
CA GLU A 43 -9.01 -4.53 2.64
C GLU A 43 -7.66 -5.17 2.34
N ALA A 44 -7.52 -5.83 1.18
CA ALA A 44 -6.23 -6.38 0.75
C ALA A 44 -5.17 -5.27 0.57
N ALA A 45 -5.56 -4.15 -0.04
CA ALA A 45 -4.67 -3.01 -0.23
C ALA A 45 -4.26 -2.35 1.10
N PHE A 46 -5.20 -2.15 2.03
CA PHE A 46 -4.86 -1.66 3.38
C PHE A 46 -3.95 -2.62 4.14
N GLY A 47 -4.19 -3.92 4.04
CA GLY A 47 -3.30 -4.95 4.61
C GLY A 47 -1.89 -4.82 4.07
N ARG A 48 -1.75 -4.56 2.76
CA ARG A 48 -0.45 -4.32 2.14
C ARG A 48 0.23 -3.04 2.63
N VAL A 49 -0.51 -1.94 2.72
CA VAL A 49 0.03 -0.66 3.24
C VAL A 49 0.48 -0.83 4.69
N ALA A 50 -0.24 -1.60 5.52
CA ALA A 50 0.19 -1.88 6.89
C ALA A 50 1.52 -2.64 6.96
N VAL A 51 1.77 -3.57 6.03
CA VAL A 51 3.09 -4.23 5.90
C VAL A 51 4.16 -3.22 5.52
N LEU A 52 3.91 -2.37 4.51
CA LEU A 52 4.85 -1.33 4.10
C LEU A 52 5.14 -0.33 5.23
N ASN A 53 4.15 0.02 6.05
CA ASN A 53 4.33 0.88 7.21
C ASN A 53 5.32 0.27 8.23
N LYS A 54 5.24 -1.05 8.47
CA LYS A 54 6.21 -1.76 9.33
C LYS A 54 7.62 -1.80 8.74
N ILE A 55 7.77 -1.64 7.43
CA ILE A 55 9.07 -1.62 6.77
C ILE A 55 9.65 -0.20 6.76
N MET A 56 8.84 0.78 6.38
CA MET A 56 9.31 2.09 5.91
C MET A 56 9.00 3.26 6.86
N SER A 57 8.28 3.03 7.97
CA SER A 57 7.94 4.11 8.91
C SER A 57 9.19 4.64 9.61
N ASP A 58 9.39 5.94 9.59
CA ASP A 58 10.37 6.68 10.39
C ASP A 58 9.85 7.00 11.81
N TYR A 59 8.54 6.94 12.03
CA TYR A 59 7.92 7.14 13.35
C TYR A 59 7.87 5.88 14.22
N GLU A 60 7.80 4.69 13.61
CA GLU A 60 7.64 3.44 14.39
C GLU A 60 9.00 2.85 14.77
N PRO A 61 9.35 2.75 16.07
CA PRO A 61 10.67 2.29 16.48
C PRO A 61 11.01 0.88 16.00
N GLU A 62 9.99 0.03 15.89
CA GLU A 62 10.15 -1.36 15.46
C GLU A 62 10.21 -1.55 13.95
N SER A 63 10.16 -0.46 13.18
CA SER A 63 10.24 -0.54 11.72
C SER A 63 11.60 -1.03 11.26
N GLU A 64 11.64 -1.67 10.09
CA GLU A 64 12.91 -2.09 9.49
C GLU A 64 13.83 -0.89 9.22
N LEU A 65 13.27 0.23 8.75
CA LEU A 65 14.00 1.47 8.52
C LEU A 65 14.67 2.03 9.78
N ASN A 66 13.96 2.07 10.91
CA ASN A 66 14.53 2.57 12.16
C ASN A 66 15.59 1.62 12.71
N LYS A 67 15.36 0.30 12.63
CA LYS A 67 16.38 -0.70 12.97
C LYS A 67 17.65 -0.57 12.14
N LEU A 68 17.52 -0.26 10.85
CA LEU A 68 18.68 0.05 10.00
C LEU A 68 19.39 1.33 10.47
N SER A 69 18.63 2.38 10.79
CA SER A 69 19.14 3.67 11.26
C SER A 69 19.88 3.54 12.60
N ASP A 70 19.40 2.70 13.52
CA ASP A 70 20.05 2.43 14.81
C ASP A 70 21.44 1.80 14.67
N LEU A 71 21.71 1.15 13.53
CA LEU A 71 23.00 0.54 13.21
C LEU A 71 23.95 1.50 12.45
N ALA A 72 23.56 2.77 12.27
CA ALA A 72 24.37 3.77 11.60
C ALA A 72 25.72 3.97 12.31
N GLY A 73 26.78 4.16 11.53
CA GLY A 73 28.15 4.33 12.04
C GLY A 73 28.84 3.03 12.46
N SER A 74 28.17 1.86 12.41
CA SER A 74 28.78 0.56 12.72
C SER A 74 29.85 0.11 11.71
N GLY A 75 29.83 0.66 10.49
CA GLY A 75 30.70 0.24 9.38
C GLY A 75 30.34 -1.12 8.78
N GLN A 76 29.25 -1.75 9.24
CA GLN A 76 28.81 -3.06 8.78
C GLN A 76 27.76 -2.93 7.67
N ALA A 77 27.84 -3.82 6.68
CA ALA A 77 26.76 -3.98 5.72
C ALA A 77 25.62 -4.75 6.38
N VAL A 78 24.45 -4.13 6.46
CA VAL A 78 23.25 -4.71 7.06
C VAL A 78 22.32 -5.20 5.95
N PRO A 79 21.96 -6.50 5.92
CA PRO A 79 20.95 -6.98 4.98
C PRO A 79 19.58 -6.39 5.35
N VAL A 80 18.87 -5.92 4.33
CA VAL A 80 17.49 -5.42 4.44
C VAL A 80 16.58 -6.14 3.47
N SER A 81 15.27 -6.02 3.66
CA SER A 81 14.28 -6.56 2.77
C SER A 81 14.44 -6.00 1.35
N PRO A 82 14.10 -6.79 0.31
CA PRO A 82 14.10 -6.30 -1.08
C PRO A 82 13.22 -5.07 -1.29
N GLU A 83 12.23 -4.86 -0.42
CA GLU A 83 11.32 -3.73 -0.48
C GLU A 83 11.98 -2.44 -0.01
N LEU A 84 12.61 -2.47 1.16
CA LEU A 84 13.34 -1.33 1.69
C LEU A 84 14.51 -0.97 0.77
N PHE A 85 15.26 -1.98 0.31
CA PHE A 85 16.38 -1.78 -0.60
C PHE A 85 15.96 -1.04 -1.89
N ARG A 86 14.87 -1.46 -2.53
CA ARG A 86 14.39 -0.84 -3.79
C ARG A 86 14.06 0.65 -3.61
N VAL A 87 13.47 1.02 -2.48
CA VAL A 87 13.14 2.43 -2.21
C VAL A 87 14.39 3.25 -1.94
N LEU A 88 15.31 2.73 -1.13
CA LEU A 88 16.58 3.41 -0.81
C LEU A 88 17.47 3.57 -2.05
N ASP A 89 17.59 2.54 -2.89
CA ASP A 89 18.31 2.60 -4.16
C ASP A 89 17.74 3.68 -5.08
N ARG A 90 16.41 3.73 -5.22
CA ARG A 90 15.76 4.80 -6.00
C ARG A 90 15.97 6.19 -5.40
N ALA A 91 15.93 6.31 -4.08
CA ALA A 91 16.14 7.58 -3.39
C ALA A 91 17.57 8.09 -3.59
N GLN A 92 18.58 7.22 -3.52
CA GLN A 92 19.97 7.56 -3.83
C GLN A 92 20.13 8.03 -5.28
N ALA A 93 19.49 7.33 -6.23
CA ALA A 93 19.50 7.75 -7.63
C ALA A 93 18.83 9.11 -7.90
N LEU A 94 17.96 9.59 -7.00
CA LEU A 94 17.34 10.91 -7.08
C LEU A 94 18.15 12.02 -6.39
N ALA A 95 18.98 11.66 -5.41
CA ALA A 95 19.79 12.60 -4.63
C ALA A 95 21.13 12.96 -5.30
N ALA A 96 21.56 12.16 -6.28
CA ALA A 96 22.74 12.39 -7.10
C ALA A 96 22.53 13.51 -8.14
#